data_AF-A0A7Y9DRA7-F1
#
_entry.id   AF-A0A7Y9DRA7-F1
#
_cell.length_a   1.000
_cell.length_b   1.000
_cell.length_c   1.000
_cell.angle_alpha   90.00
_cell.angle_beta   90.00
_cell.angle_gamma   90.00
#
_symmetry.space_group_name_H-M   'P 1'
#
loop_
_entity.id
_entity.type
_entity.pdbx_description
1 polymer ?
#
loop_
_entity_poly.entity_id
_entity_poly.type
_entity_poly.pdbx_seq_one_letter_code
_entity_poly.pdbx_strand_id
1 'polypeptide(L)'
;MRPRRPAVPDPLARAVATGLRQLRALDVEGTRERWTRCRTVETALRAALDEQLTLGPSDAVPAVTIACAYLTATDVEEACAALLLAADRLRATSTRTGPPS
;
A
#
# COMPACT_ATOMS: atom_id res chain seq x y z
N MET A 1 -29.19 -1.26 -18.83
CA MET A 1 -28.22 -0.60 -17.93
C MET A 1 -27.94 -1.53 -16.76
N ARG A 2 -26.79 -2.22 -16.71
CA ARG A 2 -26.40 -3.00 -15.53
C ARG A 2 -25.83 -2.03 -14.48
N PRO A 3 -26.25 -2.11 -13.20
CA PRO A 3 -25.69 -1.26 -12.17
C PRO A 3 -24.20 -1.56 -12.05
N ARG A 4 -23.35 -0.53 -12.19
CA ARG A 4 -21.92 -0.59 -11.88
C ARG A 4 -21.82 -0.99 -10.41
N ARG A 5 -21.52 -2.26 -10.14
CA ARG A 5 -21.18 -2.72 -8.79
C ARG A 5 -20.00 -1.86 -8.34
N PRO A 6 -20.08 -1.13 -7.21
CA PRO A 6 -18.92 -0.43 -6.70
C PRO A 6 -17.83 -1.49 -6.52
N ALA A 7 -16.70 -1.29 -7.21
CA ALA A 7 -15.53 -2.14 -7.02
C ALA A 7 -15.24 -2.14 -5.52
N VAL A 8 -15.37 -3.30 -4.89
CA VAL A 8 -14.98 -3.46 -3.48
C VAL A 8 -13.55 -2.94 -3.40
N PRO A 9 -13.25 -1.96 -2.53
CA PRO A 9 -11.94 -1.35 -2.50
C PRO A 9 -10.90 -2.44 -2.26
N ASP A 10 -9.95 -2.54 -3.20
CA ASP A 10 -8.84 -3.47 -3.14
C ASP A 10 -8.14 -3.35 -1.77
N PRO A 11 -8.11 -4.43 -0.96
CA PRO A 11 -7.48 -4.42 0.36
C PRO A 11 -6.06 -3.87 0.34
N LEU A 12 -5.29 -4.20 -0.72
CA LEU A 12 -3.93 -3.73 -0.90
C LEU A 12 -3.88 -2.22 -1.15
N ALA A 13 -4.76 -1.69 -2.00
CA ALA A 13 -4.87 -0.25 -2.23
C ALA A 13 -5.25 0.53 -0.97
N ARG A 14 -6.15 -0.03 -0.15
CA ARG A 14 -6.54 0.57 1.12
C ARG A 14 -5.38 0.58 2.12
N ALA A 15 -4.62 -0.51 2.21
CA ALA A 15 -3.46 -0.62 3.09
C ALA A 15 -2.36 0.38 2.68
N VAL A 16 -2.02 0.44 1.39
CA VAL A 16 -1.04 1.41 0.84
C VAL A 16 -1.45 2.86 1.12
N ALA A 17 -2.70 3.23 0.83
CA ALA A 17 -3.18 4.59 1.07
C ALA A 17 -3.18 4.96 2.56
N THR A 18 -3.50 4.00 3.44
CA THR A 18 -3.47 4.21 4.89
C THR A 18 -2.04 4.32 5.40
N GLY A 19 -1.13 3.48 4.92
CA GLY A 19 0.30 3.54 5.24
C GLY A 19 0.89 4.90 4.88
N LEU A 20 0.67 5.39 3.66
CA LEU A 20 1.13 6.71 3.23
C LEU A 20 0.63 7.85 4.14
N ARG A 21 -0.65 7.82 4.56
CA ARG A 21 -1.18 8.82 5.49
C ARG A 21 -0.52 8.75 6.86
N GLN A 22 -0.27 7.55 7.37
CA GLN A 22 0.37 7.38 8.68
C GLN A 22 1.84 7.81 8.65
N LEU A 23 2.58 7.46 7.60
CA LEU A 23 3.99 7.83 7.49
C LEU A 23 4.20 9.33 7.28
N ARG A 24 3.33 9.99 6.52
CA ARG A 24 3.37 11.47 6.37
C ARG A 24 3.07 12.23 7.66
N ALA A 25 2.44 11.58 8.63
CA ALA A 25 2.18 12.19 9.94
C ALA A 25 3.40 12.15 10.88
N LEU A 26 4.52 11.53 10.48
CA LEU A 26 5.70 11.28 11.33
C LEU A 26 6.66 12.48 11.48
N ASP A 27 6.33 13.66 10.94
CA ASP A 27 7.25 14.81 10.82
C ASP A 27 7.84 15.35 12.14
N VAL A 28 7.28 14.97 13.29
CA VAL A 28 7.68 15.53 14.61
C VAL A 28 7.76 14.51 15.74
N GLU A 29 7.78 13.22 15.42
CA GLU A 29 7.65 12.16 16.44
C GLU A 29 8.97 11.68 17.02
N GLY A 30 8.94 11.32 18.31
CA GLY A 30 10.07 10.67 18.98
C GLY A 30 10.32 9.24 18.46
N THR A 31 11.54 8.74 18.63
CA THR A 31 12.01 7.46 18.05
C THR A 31 11.11 6.25 18.36
N ARG A 32 10.51 6.19 19.55
CA ARG A 32 9.63 5.09 19.98
C ARG A 32 8.27 5.10 19.27
N GLU A 33 7.70 6.28 19.05
CA GLU A 33 6.42 6.46 18.36
C GLU A 33 6.58 6.14 16.87
N ARG A 34 7.68 6.60 16.27
CA ARG A 34 8.07 6.25 14.90
C ARG A 34 8.18 4.74 14.70
N TRP A 35 8.90 4.04 15.57
CA TRP A 35 9.03 2.58 15.49
C TRP A 35 7.67 1.87 15.58
N THR A 36 6.84 2.30 16.53
CA THR A 36 5.50 1.72 16.74
C THR A 36 4.62 1.91 15.49
N ARG A 37 4.59 3.13 14.93
CA ARG A 37 3.85 3.41 13.70
C ARG A 37 4.38 2.62 12.51
N CYS A 38 5.69 2.54 12.32
CA CYS A 38 6.27 1.75 11.22
C CYS A 38 5.86 0.28 11.33
N ARG A 39 5.87 -0.31 12.53
CA ARG A 39 5.41 -1.68 12.77
C ARG A 39 3.91 -1.86 12.52
N THR A 40 3.08 -0.89 12.89
CA THR A 40 1.63 -0.91 12.59
C THR A 40 1.38 -0.89 11.08
N VAL A 41 2.06 -0.01 10.34
CA VAL A 41 1.96 0.06 8.88
C VAL A 41 2.44 -1.25 8.24
N GLU A 42 3.60 -1.75 8.67
CA GLU A 42 4.17 -3.00 8.18
C GLU A 42 3.20 -4.18 8.34
N THR A 43 2.59 -4.30 9.51
CA THR A 43 1.63 -5.38 9.82
C THR A 43 0.41 -5.32 8.90
N ALA A 44 -0.15 -4.13 8.70
CA ALA A 44 -1.30 -3.93 7.83
C ALA A 44 -0.97 -4.24 6.36
N LEU A 45 0.22 -3.85 5.88
CA LEU A 45 0.66 -4.15 4.52
C LEU A 45 0.90 -5.64 4.31
N ARG A 46 1.51 -6.33 5.28
CA ARG A 46 1.70 -7.79 5.22
C ARG A 46 0.38 -8.53 5.16
N ALA A 47 -0.58 -8.17 6.00
CA ALA A 47 -1.93 -8.76 5.94
C ALA A 47 -2.58 -8.57 4.56
N ALA A 48 -2.46 -7.37 3.99
CA ALA A 48 -3.01 -7.10 2.66
C ALA A 48 -2.25 -7.85 1.54
N LEU A 49 -0.94 -8.06 1.67
CA LEU A 49 -0.16 -8.91 0.76
C LEU A 49 -0.63 -10.36 0.83
N ASP A 50 -0.84 -10.90 2.03
CA ASP A 50 -1.33 -12.27 2.21
C ASP A 50 -2.72 -12.44 1.57
N GLU A 51 -3.62 -11.47 1.75
CA GLU A 51 -4.90 -11.42 1.05
C GLU A 51 -4.72 -11.33 -0.47
N GLN A 52 -3.77 -10.52 -0.96
CA GLN A 52 -3.51 -10.37 -2.38
C GLN A 52 -3.08 -11.70 -3.03
N LEU A 53 -2.33 -12.54 -2.32
CA LEU A 53 -1.95 -13.87 -2.82
C LEU A 53 -3.17 -14.75 -3.13
N THR A 54 -4.29 -14.55 -2.43
CA THR A 54 -5.55 -15.27 -2.69
C THR A 54 -6.34 -14.69 -3.86
N LEU A 55 -6.18 -13.39 -4.15
CA LEU A 55 -6.90 -12.67 -5.20
C LEU A 55 -6.19 -12.74 -6.56
N GLY A 56 -4.89 -13.05 -6.57
CA GLY A 56 -4.08 -13.21 -7.76
C GLY A 56 -2.96 -12.18 -7.90
N PRO A 57 -2.17 -12.25 -8.98
CA PRO A 57 -0.98 -11.42 -9.15
C PRO A 57 -1.32 -9.93 -9.24
N SER A 58 -0.51 -9.09 -8.60
CA SER A 58 -0.57 -7.63 -8.69
C SER A 58 0.82 -7.04 -8.85
N ASP A 59 0.97 -6.13 -9.82
CA ASP A 59 2.22 -5.43 -10.11
C ASP A 59 2.70 -4.54 -8.94
N ALA A 60 1.83 -4.29 -7.96
CA ALA A 60 2.16 -3.53 -6.76
C ALA A 60 2.85 -4.37 -5.67
N VAL A 61 2.72 -5.71 -5.72
CA VAL A 61 3.27 -6.60 -4.69
C VAL A 61 4.77 -6.37 -4.45
N PRO A 62 5.65 -6.32 -5.47
CA PRO A 62 7.08 -6.09 -5.24
C PRO A 62 7.37 -4.78 -4.52
N ALA A 63 6.69 -3.69 -4.90
CA ALA A 63 6.87 -2.39 -4.27
C ALA A 63 6.39 -2.37 -2.81
N VAL A 64 5.28 -3.06 -2.50
CA VAL A 64 4.80 -3.21 -1.12
C VAL A 64 5.75 -4.09 -0.29
N THR A 65 6.32 -5.14 -0.86
CA THR A 65 7.33 -5.96 -0.18
C THR A 65 8.57 -5.15 0.18
N ILE A 66 9.05 -4.31 -0.74
CA ILE A 66 10.18 -3.38 -0.49
C ILE A 66 9.81 -2.38 0.62
N ALA A 67 8.61 -1.81 0.58
CA ALA A 67 8.14 -0.91 1.62
C ALA A 67 8.15 -1.57 3.01
N CYS A 68 7.70 -2.83 3.13
CA CYS A 68 7.77 -3.59 4.38
C CYS A 68 9.21 -3.74 4.90
N ALA A 69 10.18 -3.98 4.02
CA ALA A 69 11.60 -4.09 4.42
C ALA A 69 12.13 -2.77 5.00
N TYR A 70 11.82 -1.64 4.36
CA TYR A 70 12.21 -0.32 4.86
C TYR A 70 11.49 0.05 6.16
N LEU A 71 10.22 -0.32 6.32
CA LEU A 71 9.49 -0.16 7.59
C LEU A 71 10.12 -0.95 8.73
N THR A 72 10.61 -2.17 8.48
CA THR A 72 11.39 -2.94 9.47
C THR A 72 12.68 -2.23 9.84
N ALA A 73 13.35 -1.58 8.88
CA ALA A 73 14.54 -0.77 9.11
C ALA A 73 14.22 0.61 9.74
N THR A 74 12.94 0.97 9.89
CA THR A 74 12.49 2.31 10.29
C THR A 74 12.92 3.43 9.33
N ASP A 75 13.23 3.08 8.09
CA ASP A 75 13.54 4.00 7.00
C ASP A 75 12.24 4.50 6.37
N VAL A 76 11.74 5.61 6.91
CA VAL A 76 10.42 6.16 6.56
C VAL A 76 10.42 6.76 5.14
N GLU A 77 11.52 7.34 4.71
CA GLU A 77 11.63 8.02 3.41
C GLU A 77 11.58 6.99 2.29
N GLU A 78 12.41 5.95 2.38
CA GLU A 78 12.45 4.86 1.42
C GLU A 78 11.15 4.02 1.44
N ALA A 79 10.57 3.80 2.63
CA ALA A 79 9.25 3.18 2.75
C ALA A 79 8.16 4.01 2.05
N CYS A 80 8.17 5.34 2.21
CA CYS A 80 7.24 6.23 1.52
C CYS A 80 7.42 6.18 0.00
N ALA A 81 8.65 6.23 -0.50
CA ALA A 81 8.95 6.15 -1.92
C ALA A 81 8.42 4.85 -2.54
N ALA A 82 8.68 3.71 -1.88
CA ALA A 82 8.18 2.41 -2.30
C ALA A 82 6.64 2.33 -2.28
N LEU A 83 5.98 2.90 -1.27
CA LEU A 83 4.51 2.96 -1.21
C LEU A 83 3.89 3.87 -2.28
N LEU A 84 4.56 4.96 -2.65
CA LEU A 84 4.12 5.80 -3.77
C LEU A 84 4.20 5.06 -5.10
N LEU A 85 5.28 4.29 -5.33
CA LEU A 85 5.40 3.42 -6.50
C LEU A 85 4.29 2.36 -6.52
N ALA A 86 4.02 1.70 -5.38
CA ALA A 86 2.93 0.74 -5.26
C ALA A 86 1.57 1.37 -5.60
N ALA A 87 1.29 2.56 -5.08
CA ALA A 87 0.06 3.29 -5.34
C ALA A 87 -0.13 3.61 -6.83
N ASP A 88 0.95 3.97 -7.53
CA ASP A 88 0.92 4.22 -8.98
C ASP A 88 0.57 2.96 -9.78
N ARG A 89 1.16 1.81 -9.42
CA ARG A 89 0.86 0.50 -10.05
C ARG A 89 -0.59 0.08 -9.87
N LEU A 90 -1.16 0.30 -8.68
CA LEU A 90 -2.57 0.00 -8.40
C LEU A 90 -3.52 0.89 -9.21
N ARG A 91 -3.16 2.15 -9.43
CA ARG A 91 -3.92 3.07 -10.31
C ARG A 91 -3.85 2.65 -11.76
N ALA A 92 -2.67 2.29 -12.28
CA ALA A 92 -2.49 1.84 -13.65
C ALA A 92 -3.27 0.54 -13.97
N THR A 93 -3.45 -0.33 -12.97
CA THR A 93 -4.25 -1.56 -13.11
C THR A 93 -5.75 -1.25 -13.20
N SER A 94 -6.21 -0.22 -12.48
CA SER A 94 -7.62 0.21 -12.48
C SER A 94 -8.05 0.90 -13.78
N THR A 95 -7.13 1.50 -14.54
CA THR A 95 -7.42 2.20 -15.80
C THR A 95 -7.39 1.28 -17.03
N ARG A 96 -6.67 0.15 -16.96
CA ARG A 96 -6.53 -0.81 -18.07
C ARG A 96 -7.78 -1.66 -18.34
N THR A 97 -8.78 -1.64 -17.44
CA THR A 97 -10.06 -2.35 -17.58
C THR A 97 -11.20 -1.48 -18.16
N GLY A 98 -10.91 -0.28 -18.66
CA GLY A 98 -11.83 0.49 -19.50
C GLY A 98 -11.89 -0.08 -20.94
N PRO A 99 -13.08 -0.20 -21.57
CA PRO A 99 -13.19 -0.82 -22.89
C PRO A 99 -12.46 0.01 -23.96
N PRO A 100 -11.83 -0.62 -24.98
CA PRO A 100 -11.37 0.09 -26.16
C PRO A 100 -12.59 0.66 -26.90
N SER A 101 -12.46 1.92 -27.32
CA SER A 101 -13.43 2.65 -28.16
C SER A 101 -13.67 1.97 -29.51
#